data_AF-A0A7R9XZW6-F1
#
_entry.id   AF-A0A7R9XZW6-F1
#
_cell.length_a   1.000
_cell.length_b   1.000
_cell.length_c   1.000
_cell.angle_alpha   90.00
_cell.angle_beta   90.00
_cell.angle_gamma   90.00
#
_symmetry.space_group_name_H-M   'P 1'
#
loop_
_entity.id
_entity.type
_entity.pdbx_description
1 polymer ?
#
loop_
_entity_poly.entity_id
_entity_poly.type
_entity_poly.pdbx_seq_one_letter_code
_entity_poly.pdbx_strand_id
1 'polypeptide(L)'
;VIVAREDATAPGPRQFFEYVSKAYGAFLAGDDDTCTALEEELGETFRQRDAAAADEIARLEKANAALKAEIEAADTEPTPLARAQEKRANMEGDVAKFQKLISNLQTHKAQLAKKCGERMAEAEAKAAELKEALAVVDNLRARVANQAVSQDDVKRMQRDRARINDELRGAVASHEDAERQADANAAAVAAKSEELEAIASEYTSKGEALQVLPAGAKRANGVDFTLVMNPNGADVCATDLEGSVRPALADVVEEYAQRTREDRRELLDLQEQQHKTTESLAEAREANAQARSELMALEERYTLEKERADADFAQQTSAAASVEEELREEQTRSAREAAEAEARLASAMAEHERATTTCEEEREKLNSQLLNALDALMSHKAYLQDTLQKVVEMAVSTADEAIAAGEPEAATPVLSGVASTPR
;
A
#
# COMPACT_ATOMS: atom_id res chain seq x y z
N VAL A 1 -44.47 153.48 -26.18
CA VAL A 1 -45.34 154.55 -26.72
C VAL A 1 -44.51 155.82 -26.79
N ILE A 2 -44.06 156.22 -27.98
CA ILE A 2 -43.27 157.44 -28.18
C ILE A 2 -44.27 158.56 -28.47
N VAL A 3 -44.40 159.52 -27.57
CA VAL A 3 -45.13 160.76 -27.82
C VAL A 3 -44.09 161.84 -28.07
N ALA A 4 -44.16 162.44 -29.25
CA ALA A 4 -43.30 163.57 -29.61
C ALA A 4 -43.53 164.73 -28.63
N ARG A 5 -42.43 165.38 -28.22
CA ARG A 5 -42.50 166.71 -27.64
C ARG A 5 -41.73 167.64 -28.58
N GLU A 6 -42.48 168.50 -29.26
CA GLU A 6 -41.92 169.59 -30.02
C GLU A 6 -41.31 170.60 -29.05
N ASP A 7 -40.02 170.86 -29.15
CA ASP A 7 -39.39 172.02 -28.54
C ASP A 7 -38.55 172.76 -29.59
N ALA A 8 -39.24 173.65 -30.31
CA ALA A 8 -38.81 174.95 -30.86
C ALA A 8 -37.30 175.19 -31.14
N THR A 9 -36.62 174.32 -31.89
CA THR A 9 -35.14 174.43 -32.07
C THR A 9 -34.65 174.74 -33.52
N ALA A 10 -35.53 175.07 -34.48
CA ALA A 10 -35.16 175.78 -35.73
C ALA A 10 -36.43 176.22 -36.52
N PRO A 11 -36.34 177.13 -37.51
CA PRO A 11 -35.35 178.20 -37.75
C PRO A 11 -35.82 179.51 -37.06
N GLY A 12 -35.13 180.65 -37.12
CA GLY A 12 -34.36 181.18 -38.25
C GLY A 12 -35.22 181.89 -39.31
N PRO A 13 -36.41 182.44 -38.97
CA PRO A 13 -36.83 183.66 -39.66
C PRO A 13 -37.05 184.81 -38.69
N ARG A 14 -37.52 184.64 -37.45
CA ARG A 14 -37.89 185.81 -36.61
C ARG A 14 -36.72 186.72 -36.26
N GLN A 15 -35.64 186.17 -35.71
CA GLN A 15 -34.41 186.92 -35.40
C GLN A 15 -33.70 187.40 -36.67
N PHE A 16 -33.72 186.61 -37.75
CA PHE A 16 -33.16 187.02 -39.05
C PHE A 16 -33.99 188.13 -39.73
N PHE A 17 -35.32 188.14 -39.58
CA PHE A 17 -36.20 189.21 -40.05
C PHE A 17 -36.08 190.45 -39.17
N GLU A 18 -35.88 190.33 -37.85
CA GLU A 18 -35.56 191.48 -37.01
C GLU A 18 -34.20 192.07 -37.38
N TYR A 19 -33.18 191.22 -37.59
CA TYR A 19 -31.88 191.60 -38.15
C TYR A 19 -32.07 192.35 -39.47
N VAL A 20 -32.67 191.72 -40.50
CA VAL A 20 -32.92 192.33 -41.82
C VAL A 20 -33.77 193.60 -41.71
N SER A 21 -34.79 193.66 -40.86
CA SER A 21 -35.65 194.86 -40.74
C SER A 21 -34.92 196.04 -40.12
N LYS A 22 -34.05 195.80 -39.13
CA LYS A 22 -33.21 196.82 -38.49
C LYS A 22 -32.06 197.24 -39.42
N ALA A 23 -31.33 196.27 -39.97
CA ALA A 23 -30.23 196.48 -40.91
C ALA A 23 -30.69 197.20 -42.19
N TYR A 24 -31.88 196.89 -42.73
CA TYR A 24 -32.43 197.61 -43.88
C TYR A 24 -32.81 199.07 -43.53
N GLY A 25 -33.27 199.31 -42.30
CA GLY A 25 -33.48 200.68 -41.79
C GLY A 25 -32.18 201.48 -41.63
N ALA A 26 -31.14 200.85 -41.09
CA ALA A 26 -29.79 201.41 -40.97
C ALA A 26 -29.15 201.70 -42.34
N PHE A 27 -29.20 200.73 -43.25
CA PHE A 27 -28.73 200.86 -44.63
C PHE A 27 -29.41 202.01 -45.39
N LEU A 28 -30.73 202.18 -45.25
CA LEU A 28 -31.45 203.31 -45.84
C LEU A 28 -31.08 204.67 -45.22
N ALA A 29 -30.55 204.69 -44.00
CA ALA A 29 -30.00 205.89 -43.36
C ALA A 29 -28.52 206.16 -43.70
N GLY A 30 -27.84 205.21 -44.36
CA GLY A 30 -26.38 205.25 -44.59
C GLY A 30 -25.56 204.96 -43.33
N ASP A 31 -26.14 204.26 -42.36
CA ASP A 31 -25.54 203.92 -41.07
C ASP A 31 -24.96 202.49 -41.14
N ASP A 32 -23.77 202.34 -41.74
CA ASP A 32 -23.11 201.04 -41.91
C ASP A 32 -22.57 200.46 -40.57
N ASP A 33 -22.25 201.33 -39.60
CA ASP A 33 -21.77 200.95 -38.27
C ASP A 33 -22.84 200.13 -37.50
N THR A 34 -24.11 200.52 -37.59
CA THR A 34 -25.20 199.72 -36.97
C THR A 34 -25.50 198.42 -37.71
N CYS A 35 -25.25 198.32 -39.02
CA CYS A 35 -25.35 197.06 -39.77
C CYS A 35 -24.34 196.01 -39.26
N THR A 36 -23.07 196.37 -39.14
CA THR A 36 -22.01 195.42 -38.73
C THR A 36 -22.20 194.89 -37.31
N ALA A 37 -22.61 195.74 -36.36
CA ALA A 37 -22.94 195.33 -35.00
C ALA A 37 -24.10 194.31 -34.94
N LEU A 38 -25.10 194.47 -35.81
CA LEU A 38 -26.24 193.54 -35.92
C LEU A 38 -25.85 192.18 -36.54
N GLU A 39 -24.84 192.13 -37.42
CA GLU A 39 -24.32 190.86 -37.97
C GLU A 39 -23.54 190.06 -36.92
N GLU A 40 -22.72 190.73 -36.12
CA GLU A 40 -21.93 190.09 -35.07
C GLU A 40 -22.81 189.54 -33.94
N GLU A 41 -23.85 190.29 -33.52
CA GLU A 41 -24.88 189.82 -32.59
C GLU A 41 -25.55 188.52 -33.10
N LEU A 42 -25.97 188.51 -34.36
CA LEU A 42 -26.61 187.34 -34.96
C LEU A 42 -25.65 186.13 -35.04
N GLY A 43 -24.40 186.34 -35.46
CA GLY A 43 -23.38 185.30 -35.54
C GLY A 43 -23.04 184.67 -34.19
N GLU A 44 -23.04 185.46 -33.12
CA GLU A 44 -22.83 184.99 -31.75
C GLU A 44 -23.99 184.10 -31.28
N THR A 45 -25.25 184.48 -31.57
CA THR A 45 -26.43 183.68 -31.17
C THR A 45 -26.48 182.31 -31.83
N PHE A 46 -26.05 182.17 -33.10
CA PHE A 46 -25.96 180.86 -33.76
C PHE A 46 -24.87 179.98 -33.14
N ARG A 47 -23.66 180.53 -32.89
CA ARG A 47 -22.57 179.77 -32.26
C ARG A 47 -22.94 179.25 -30.86
N GLN A 48 -23.65 180.04 -30.06
CA GLN A 48 -24.15 179.62 -28.75
C GLN A 48 -25.18 178.47 -28.84
N ARG A 49 -26.02 178.45 -29.89
CA ARG A 49 -27.00 177.38 -30.12
C ARG A 49 -26.36 176.09 -30.64
N ASP A 50 -25.40 176.18 -31.55
CA ASP A 50 -24.69 175.00 -32.07
C ASP A 50 -23.90 174.30 -30.95
N ALA A 51 -23.29 175.07 -30.04
CA ALA A 51 -22.70 174.54 -28.82
C ALA A 51 -23.73 173.83 -27.93
N ALA A 52 -24.88 174.46 -27.64
CA ALA A 52 -25.93 173.86 -26.83
C ALA A 52 -26.52 172.58 -27.46
N ALA A 53 -26.61 172.50 -28.79
CA ALA A 53 -27.04 171.30 -29.51
C ALA A 53 -26.01 170.17 -29.42
N ALA A 54 -24.71 170.48 -29.53
CA ALA A 54 -23.64 169.50 -29.35
C ALA A 54 -23.59 168.93 -27.92
N ASP A 55 -23.76 169.79 -26.91
CA ASP A 55 -23.85 169.38 -25.50
C ASP A 55 -25.04 168.43 -25.25
N GLU A 56 -26.21 168.71 -25.86
CA GLU A 56 -27.40 167.86 -25.73
C GLU A 56 -27.23 166.50 -26.44
N ILE A 57 -26.58 166.45 -27.60
CA ILE A 57 -26.24 165.19 -28.27
C ILE A 57 -25.32 164.34 -27.38
N ALA A 58 -24.25 164.93 -26.84
CA ALA A 58 -23.34 164.23 -25.94
C ALA A 58 -24.05 163.72 -24.65
N ARG A 59 -25.02 164.49 -24.13
CA ARG A 59 -25.87 164.06 -23.01
C ARG A 59 -26.72 162.84 -23.35
N LEU A 60 -27.33 162.83 -24.54
CA LEU A 60 -28.19 161.73 -25.00
C LEU A 60 -27.40 160.46 -25.32
N GLU A 61 -26.23 160.57 -25.94
CA GLU A 61 -25.35 159.41 -26.19
C GLU A 61 -24.91 158.74 -24.88
N LYS A 62 -24.50 159.55 -23.89
CA LYS A 62 -24.15 159.06 -22.55
C LYS A 62 -25.32 158.37 -21.84
N ALA A 63 -26.53 158.90 -21.96
CA ALA A 63 -27.74 158.28 -21.43
C ALA A 63 -28.08 156.95 -22.12
N ASN A 64 -27.90 156.87 -23.44
CA ASN A 64 -28.14 155.65 -24.22
C ASN A 64 -27.15 154.53 -23.86
N ALA A 65 -25.87 154.88 -23.67
CA ALA A 65 -24.85 153.94 -23.22
C ALA A 65 -25.14 153.40 -21.80
N ALA A 66 -25.58 154.26 -20.88
CA ALA A 66 -25.98 153.85 -19.52
C ALA A 66 -27.16 152.87 -19.53
N LEU A 67 -28.21 153.15 -20.31
CA LEU A 67 -29.37 152.27 -20.45
C LEU A 67 -29.02 150.88 -21.02
N LYS A 68 -28.08 150.80 -21.97
CA LYS A 68 -27.63 149.51 -22.52
C LYS A 68 -26.89 148.67 -21.47
N ALA A 69 -26.04 149.29 -20.67
CA ALA A 69 -25.34 148.61 -19.57
C ALA A 69 -26.30 148.12 -18.48
N GLU A 70 -27.37 148.88 -18.20
CA GLU A 70 -28.42 148.49 -17.24
C GLU A 70 -29.20 147.25 -17.72
N ILE A 71 -29.50 147.14 -19.01
CA ILE A 71 -30.15 145.95 -19.60
C ILE A 71 -29.25 144.71 -19.52
N GLU A 72 -27.97 144.83 -19.89
CA GLU A 72 -27.03 143.70 -19.87
C GLU A 72 -26.75 143.19 -18.44
N ALA A 73 -26.74 144.08 -17.45
CA ALA A 73 -26.70 143.71 -16.04
C ALA A 73 -27.98 142.96 -15.59
N ALA A 74 -29.16 143.38 -16.06
CA ALA A 74 -30.43 142.74 -15.71
C ALA A 74 -30.59 141.32 -16.30
N ASP A 75 -30.07 141.08 -17.51
CA ASP A 75 -30.10 139.75 -18.15
C ASP A 75 -29.03 138.78 -17.58
N THR A 76 -27.91 139.29 -17.06
CA THR A 76 -26.84 138.45 -16.48
C THR A 76 -27.03 138.13 -14.99
N GLU A 77 -27.76 138.94 -14.23
CA GLU A 77 -28.08 138.61 -12.84
C GLU A 77 -29.20 137.56 -12.74
N PRO A 78 -28.95 136.37 -12.13
CA PRO A 78 -30.00 135.39 -11.90
C PRO A 78 -31.05 135.98 -10.95
N THR A 79 -32.30 136.03 -11.43
CA THR A 79 -33.41 136.71 -10.75
C THR A 79 -33.53 136.34 -9.26
N PRO A 80 -34.03 137.24 -8.39
CA PRO A 80 -34.25 136.95 -6.97
C PRO A 80 -35.08 135.68 -6.72
N LEU A 81 -36.00 135.33 -7.65
CA LEU A 81 -36.78 134.11 -7.60
C LEU A 81 -35.91 132.85 -7.79
N ALA A 82 -34.97 132.85 -8.75
CA ALA A 82 -34.05 131.73 -8.97
C ALA A 82 -33.15 131.50 -7.74
N ARG A 83 -32.55 132.56 -7.19
CA ARG A 83 -31.75 132.50 -5.94
C ARG A 83 -32.58 131.98 -4.77
N ALA A 84 -33.85 132.37 -4.66
CA ALA A 84 -34.76 131.88 -3.62
C ALA A 84 -35.16 130.40 -3.81
N GLN A 85 -35.37 129.94 -5.05
CA GLN A 85 -35.67 128.55 -5.36
C GLN A 85 -34.48 127.63 -5.09
N GLU A 86 -33.27 128.02 -5.48
CA GLU A 86 -32.03 127.28 -5.15
C GLU A 86 -31.83 127.19 -3.64
N LYS A 87 -31.98 128.31 -2.92
CA LYS A 87 -31.91 128.32 -1.46
C LYS A 87 -32.97 127.41 -0.83
N ARG A 88 -34.20 127.39 -1.36
CA ARG A 88 -35.27 126.48 -0.89
C ARG A 88 -34.89 125.02 -1.10
N ALA A 89 -34.43 124.65 -2.30
CA ALA A 89 -33.99 123.28 -2.61
C ALA A 89 -32.84 122.81 -1.71
N ASN A 90 -31.87 123.69 -1.43
CA ASN A 90 -30.78 123.40 -0.50
C ASN A 90 -31.29 123.17 0.94
N MET A 91 -32.20 124.03 1.44
CA MET A 91 -32.81 123.84 2.76
C MET A 91 -33.69 122.59 2.84
N GLU A 92 -34.46 122.26 1.79
CA GLU A 92 -35.26 121.02 1.69
C GLU A 92 -34.35 119.78 1.72
N GLY A 93 -33.22 119.83 1.00
CA GLY A 93 -32.19 118.80 1.04
C GLY A 93 -31.55 118.64 2.42
N ASP A 94 -31.27 119.73 3.12
CA ASP A 94 -30.72 119.68 4.49
C ASP A 94 -31.74 119.18 5.51
N VAL A 95 -33.01 119.57 5.41
CA VAL A 95 -34.10 119.00 6.22
C VAL A 95 -34.18 117.48 6.03
N ALA A 96 -34.11 116.98 4.79
CA ALA A 96 -34.09 115.55 4.51
C ALA A 96 -32.85 114.84 5.10
N LYS A 97 -31.66 115.46 5.04
CA LYS A 97 -30.44 114.95 5.70
C LYS A 97 -30.62 114.87 7.21
N PHE A 98 -31.13 115.92 7.85
CA PHE A 98 -31.35 115.95 9.30
C PHE A 98 -32.42 114.96 9.75
N GLN A 99 -33.52 114.81 9.03
CA GLN A 99 -34.54 113.78 9.31
C GLN A 99 -33.95 112.37 9.23
N LYS A 100 -33.14 112.08 8.20
CA LYS A 100 -32.41 110.80 8.08
C LYS A 100 -31.42 110.59 9.23
N LEU A 101 -30.68 111.63 9.63
CA LEU A 101 -29.77 111.57 10.78
C LEU A 101 -30.52 111.32 12.09
N ILE A 102 -31.64 112.00 12.34
CA ILE A 102 -32.48 111.80 13.52
C ILE A 102 -33.03 110.37 13.56
N SER A 103 -33.55 109.85 12.44
CA SER A 103 -34.02 108.46 12.34
C SER A 103 -32.91 107.44 12.61
N ASN A 104 -31.71 107.66 12.05
CA ASN A 104 -30.53 106.83 12.33
C ASN A 104 -30.13 106.88 13.81
N LEU A 105 -30.11 108.07 14.43
CA LEU A 105 -29.76 108.25 15.84
C LEU A 105 -30.83 107.66 16.79
N GLN A 106 -32.11 107.76 16.45
CA GLN A 106 -33.20 107.11 17.19
C GLN A 106 -33.08 105.58 17.11
N THR A 107 -32.80 105.04 15.92
CA THR A 107 -32.54 103.61 15.72
C THR A 107 -31.33 103.15 16.51
N HIS A 108 -30.22 103.90 16.46
CA HIS A 108 -29.00 103.59 17.23
C HIS A 108 -29.25 103.68 18.74
N LYS A 109 -30.00 104.68 19.23
CA LYS A 109 -30.40 104.80 20.63
C LYS A 109 -31.25 103.61 21.07
N ALA A 110 -32.21 103.17 20.27
CA ALA A 110 -33.04 102.00 20.55
C ALA A 110 -32.19 100.71 20.58
N GLN A 111 -31.24 100.53 19.65
CA GLN A 111 -30.30 99.42 19.64
C GLN A 111 -29.38 99.42 20.87
N LEU A 112 -28.87 100.58 21.29
CA LEU A 112 -28.05 100.71 22.51
C LEU A 112 -28.87 100.45 23.78
N ALA A 113 -30.10 100.94 23.86
CA ALA A 113 -30.99 100.65 24.98
C ALA A 113 -31.30 99.15 25.07
N LYS A 114 -31.58 98.49 23.94
CA LYS A 114 -31.77 97.03 23.88
C LYS A 114 -30.52 96.27 24.34
N LYS A 115 -29.34 96.60 23.79
CA LYS A 115 -28.06 95.98 24.19
C LYS A 115 -27.75 96.21 25.67
N CYS A 116 -28.08 97.38 26.22
CA CYS A 116 -27.89 97.68 27.64
C CYS A 116 -28.79 96.77 28.50
N GLY A 117 -30.07 96.66 28.16
CA GLY A 117 -31.00 95.73 28.84
C GLY A 117 -30.59 94.26 28.74
N GLU A 118 -30.15 93.81 27.57
CA GLU A 118 -29.61 92.46 27.35
C GLU A 118 -28.39 92.21 28.24
N ARG A 119 -27.44 93.16 28.33
CA ARG A 119 -26.25 93.03 29.19
C ARG A 119 -26.57 93.12 30.68
N MET A 120 -27.57 93.90 31.09
CA MET A 120 -28.02 93.93 32.49
C MET A 120 -28.64 92.59 32.89
N ALA A 121 -29.53 92.02 32.07
CA ALA A 121 -30.13 90.72 32.31
C ALA A 121 -29.08 89.58 32.33
N GLU A 122 -28.09 89.62 31.44
CA GLU A 122 -26.96 88.69 31.45
C GLU A 122 -26.12 88.81 32.73
N ALA A 123 -25.84 90.04 33.20
CA ALA A 123 -25.11 90.27 34.43
C ALA A 123 -25.88 89.79 35.67
N GLU A 124 -27.20 90.00 35.74
CA GLU A 124 -28.06 89.50 36.81
C GLU A 124 -28.11 87.96 36.82
N ALA A 125 -28.23 87.32 35.65
CA ALA A 125 -28.18 85.87 35.53
C ALA A 125 -26.82 85.30 36.00
N LYS A 126 -25.71 85.92 35.59
CA LYS A 126 -24.36 85.50 36.03
C LYS A 126 -24.11 85.75 37.52
N ALA A 127 -24.69 86.80 38.10
CA ALA A 127 -24.64 87.01 39.55
C ALA A 127 -25.43 85.94 40.32
N ALA A 128 -26.57 85.47 39.78
CA ALA A 128 -27.32 84.36 40.35
C ALA A 128 -26.57 83.02 40.26
N GLU A 129 -26.03 82.67 39.09
CA GLU A 129 -25.18 81.49 38.89
C GLU A 129 -23.98 81.47 39.85
N LEU A 130 -23.29 82.62 40.00
CA LEU A 130 -22.15 82.75 40.91
C LEU A 130 -22.56 82.52 42.37
N LYS A 131 -23.72 83.06 42.80
CA LYS A 131 -24.25 82.87 44.15
C LYS A 131 -24.59 81.41 44.42
N GLU A 132 -25.18 80.70 43.45
CA GLU A 132 -25.47 79.28 43.56
C GLU A 132 -24.17 78.45 43.62
N ALA A 133 -23.21 78.72 42.73
CA ALA A 133 -21.91 78.05 42.74
C ALA A 133 -21.15 78.24 44.06
N LEU A 134 -21.18 79.45 44.65
CA LEU A 134 -20.61 79.71 45.97
C LEU A 134 -21.33 78.92 47.07
N ALA A 135 -22.66 78.86 47.05
CA ALA A 135 -23.43 78.05 48.01
C ALA A 135 -23.13 76.54 47.89
N VAL A 136 -22.92 76.03 46.68
CA VAL A 136 -22.47 74.64 46.45
C VAL A 136 -21.04 74.43 46.97
N VAL A 137 -20.12 75.36 46.72
CA VAL A 137 -18.74 75.30 47.24
C VAL A 137 -18.74 75.31 48.77
N ASP A 138 -19.53 76.15 49.42
CA ASP A 138 -19.59 76.22 50.88
C ASP A 138 -20.31 75.01 51.48
N ASN A 139 -21.33 74.44 50.81
CA ASN A 139 -21.90 73.15 51.18
C ASN A 139 -20.87 72.01 51.09
N LEU A 140 -20.10 71.95 49.99
CA LEU A 140 -19.03 70.96 49.83
C LEU A 140 -17.91 71.14 50.86
N ARG A 141 -17.51 72.38 51.15
CA ARG A 141 -16.55 72.69 52.22
C ARG A 141 -17.07 72.26 53.59
N ALA A 142 -18.32 72.55 53.92
CA ALA A 142 -18.95 72.09 55.16
C ALA A 142 -19.03 70.57 55.22
N ARG A 143 -19.36 69.88 54.11
CA ARG A 143 -19.34 68.41 54.03
C ARG A 143 -17.93 67.84 54.20
N VAL A 144 -16.90 68.44 53.62
CA VAL A 144 -15.50 68.02 53.76
C VAL A 144 -14.97 68.30 55.17
N ALA A 145 -15.33 69.44 55.78
CA ALA A 145 -14.97 69.74 57.17
C ALA A 145 -15.68 68.82 58.17
N ASN A 146 -16.95 68.45 57.90
CA ASN A 146 -17.71 67.48 58.69
C ASN A 146 -17.32 66.03 58.37
N GLN A 147 -16.67 65.76 57.24
CA GLN A 147 -15.90 64.54 57.00
C GLN A 147 -14.61 64.59 57.81
N ALA A 148 -14.76 64.42 59.13
CA ALA A 148 -13.65 64.11 60.03
C ALA A 148 -13.10 62.72 59.72
N VAL A 149 -12.43 62.57 58.57
CA VAL A 149 -11.55 61.44 58.30
C VAL A 149 -10.39 61.57 59.28
N SER A 150 -10.48 60.88 60.41
CA SER A 150 -9.42 60.89 61.39
C SER A 150 -8.14 60.38 60.72
N GLN A 151 -6.98 60.93 61.09
CA GLN A 151 -5.71 60.34 60.66
C GLN A 151 -5.60 58.87 61.11
N ASP A 152 -6.32 58.49 62.16
CA ASP A 152 -6.38 57.11 62.63
C ASP A 152 -7.27 56.21 61.77
N ASP A 153 -8.30 56.75 61.11
CA ASP A 153 -9.07 56.02 60.09
C ASP A 153 -8.23 55.77 58.85
N VAL A 154 -7.44 56.75 58.40
CA VAL A 154 -6.50 56.56 57.28
C VAL A 154 -5.45 55.50 57.64
N LYS A 155 -4.86 55.57 58.84
CA LYS A 155 -3.91 54.54 59.32
C LYS A 155 -4.58 53.17 59.45
N ARG A 156 -5.85 53.11 59.89
CA ARG A 156 -6.62 51.87 59.96
C ARG A 156 -6.86 51.30 58.57
N MET A 157 -7.34 52.09 57.62
CA MET A 157 -7.51 51.68 56.22
C MET A 157 -6.20 51.21 55.59
N GLN A 158 -5.06 51.85 55.90
CA GLN A 158 -3.75 51.40 55.45
C GLN A 158 -3.35 50.05 56.06
N ARG A 159 -3.61 49.82 57.36
CA ARG A 159 -3.39 48.53 58.03
C ARG A 159 -4.31 47.43 57.48
N ASP A 160 -5.60 47.71 57.33
CA ASP A 160 -6.57 46.78 56.75
C ASP A 160 -6.20 46.44 55.28
N ARG A 161 -5.76 47.43 54.49
CA ARG A 161 -5.25 47.20 53.12
C ARG A 161 -3.96 46.38 53.11
N ALA A 162 -3.05 46.56 54.06
CA ALA A 162 -1.85 45.73 54.17
C ALA A 162 -2.24 44.29 54.50
N ARG A 163 -3.04 44.08 55.56
CA ARG A 163 -3.56 42.76 55.96
C ARG A 163 -4.23 42.04 54.80
N ILE A 164 -5.16 42.70 54.09
CA ILE A 164 -5.88 42.09 52.96
C ILE A 164 -4.93 41.73 51.81
N ASN A 165 -3.89 42.53 51.53
CA ASN A 165 -2.90 42.16 50.51
C ASN A 165 -2.04 40.97 50.91
N ASP A 166 -1.68 40.85 52.19
CA ASP A 166 -0.90 39.71 52.69
C ASP A 166 -1.75 38.44 52.79
N GLU A 167 -3.03 38.54 53.20
CA GLU A 167 -4.04 37.48 53.12
C GLU A 167 -4.25 37.02 51.66
N LEU A 168 -4.38 37.97 50.72
CA LEU A 168 -4.53 37.67 49.29
C LEU A 168 -3.30 36.97 48.72
N ARG A 169 -2.08 37.41 49.08
CA ARG A 169 -0.83 36.73 48.68
C ARG A 169 -0.76 35.31 49.22
N GLY A 170 -1.14 35.10 50.48
CA GLY A 170 -1.22 33.75 51.06
C GLY A 170 -2.23 32.86 50.35
N ALA A 171 -3.40 33.40 50.00
CA ALA A 171 -4.43 32.68 49.26
C ALA A 171 -3.99 32.35 47.81
N VAL A 172 -3.32 33.27 47.11
CA VAL A 172 -2.77 33.03 45.77
C VAL A 172 -1.67 31.97 45.81
N ALA A 173 -0.72 32.06 46.75
CA ALA A 173 0.33 31.04 46.90
C ALA A 173 -0.27 29.65 47.19
N SER A 174 -1.25 29.57 48.10
CA SER A 174 -1.97 28.32 48.39
C SER A 174 -2.75 27.78 47.18
N HIS A 175 -3.32 28.65 46.35
CA HIS A 175 -3.96 28.25 45.10
C HIS A 175 -2.94 27.67 44.11
N GLU A 176 -1.84 28.38 43.85
CA GLU A 176 -0.80 27.88 42.94
C GLU A 176 -0.16 26.57 43.43
N ASP A 177 0.03 26.40 44.73
CA ASP A 177 0.53 25.15 45.31
C ASP A 177 -0.48 24.00 45.11
N ALA A 178 -1.78 24.25 45.34
CA ALA A 178 -2.85 23.28 45.10
C ALA A 178 -3.04 22.94 43.62
N GLU A 179 -2.91 23.93 42.73
CA GLU A 179 -2.96 23.79 41.27
C GLU A 179 -1.77 22.97 40.76
N ARG A 180 -0.54 23.31 41.17
CA ARG A 180 0.66 22.51 40.87
C ARG A 180 0.55 21.08 41.39
N GLN A 181 -0.09 20.86 42.54
CA GLN A 181 -0.33 19.50 43.05
C GLN A 181 -1.45 18.77 42.30
N ALA A 182 -2.50 19.47 41.86
CA ALA A 182 -3.54 18.91 41.00
C ALA A 182 -2.98 18.49 39.63
N ASP A 183 -2.14 19.32 39.00
CA ASP A 183 -1.45 19.01 37.74
C ASP A 183 -0.50 17.81 37.90
N ALA A 184 0.28 17.77 38.98
CA ALA A 184 1.17 16.65 39.27
C ALA A 184 0.39 15.34 39.49
N ASN A 185 -0.75 15.41 40.19
CA ASN A 185 -1.64 14.26 40.38
C ASN A 185 -2.29 13.83 39.04
N ALA A 186 -2.73 14.77 38.21
CA ALA A 186 -3.32 14.50 36.91
C ALA A 186 -2.31 13.84 35.96
N ALA A 187 -1.07 14.32 35.93
CA ALA A 187 0.02 13.71 35.18
C ALA A 187 0.37 12.29 35.70
N ALA A 188 0.37 12.08 37.01
CA ALA A 188 0.60 10.77 37.61
C ALA A 188 -0.54 9.77 37.30
N VAL A 189 -1.79 10.23 37.31
CA VAL A 189 -2.96 9.42 36.90
C VAL A 189 -2.87 9.09 35.41
N ALA A 190 -2.58 10.06 34.54
CA ALA A 190 -2.43 9.83 33.10
C ALA A 190 -1.34 8.80 32.79
N ALA A 191 -0.15 8.94 33.40
CA ALA A 191 0.94 7.97 33.24
C ALA A 191 0.56 6.56 33.74
N LYS A 192 -0.26 6.46 34.80
CA LYS A 192 -0.77 5.17 35.28
C LYS A 192 -1.87 4.59 34.39
N SER A 193 -2.70 5.42 33.76
CA SER A 193 -3.65 4.99 32.72
C SER A 193 -2.92 4.44 31.50
N GLU A 194 -1.86 5.10 31.02
CA GLU A 194 -1.03 4.60 29.91
C GLU A 194 -0.37 3.25 30.25
N GLU A 195 0.15 3.09 31.48
CA GLU A 195 0.71 1.81 31.95
C GLU A 195 -0.35 0.69 32.01
N LEU A 196 -1.56 1.00 32.48
CA LEU A 196 -2.68 0.05 32.48
C LEU A 196 -3.14 -0.32 31.06
N GLU A 197 -3.20 0.65 30.13
CA GLU A 197 -3.53 0.40 28.72
C GLU A 197 -2.47 -0.47 28.03
N ALA A 198 -1.18 -0.25 28.32
CA ALA A 198 -0.10 -1.11 27.84
C ALA A 198 -0.24 -2.54 28.36
N ILE A 199 -0.50 -2.74 29.65
CA ILE A 199 -0.70 -4.06 30.26
C ILE A 199 -1.97 -4.74 29.71
N ALA A 200 -3.06 -3.99 29.51
CA ALA A 200 -4.29 -4.51 28.94
C ALA A 200 -4.14 -4.95 27.47
N SER A 201 -3.38 -4.18 26.69
CA SER A 201 -3.00 -4.53 25.32
C SER A 201 -2.11 -5.78 25.28
N GLU A 202 -1.12 -5.87 26.18
CA GLU A 202 -0.26 -7.05 26.31
C GLU A 202 -1.05 -8.31 26.71
N TYR A 203 -1.98 -8.17 27.67
CA TYR A 203 -2.90 -9.24 28.07
C TYR A 203 -3.77 -9.70 26.90
N THR A 204 -4.35 -8.76 26.15
CA THR A 204 -5.19 -9.06 24.98
C THR A 204 -4.39 -9.80 23.90
N SER A 205 -3.20 -9.29 23.55
CA SER A 205 -2.30 -9.91 22.57
C SER A 205 -1.86 -11.32 22.99
N LYS A 206 -1.55 -11.52 24.29
CA LYS A 206 -1.25 -12.86 24.85
C LYS A 206 -2.46 -13.79 24.80
N GLY A 207 -3.66 -13.30 25.13
CA GLY A 207 -4.90 -14.10 25.06
C GLY A 207 -5.28 -14.51 23.64
N GLU A 208 -5.05 -13.64 22.65
CA GLU A 208 -5.18 -13.96 21.22
C GLU A 208 -4.15 -15.02 20.78
N ALA A 209 -2.88 -14.82 21.13
CA ALA A 209 -1.81 -15.77 20.79
C ALA A 209 -2.02 -17.16 21.42
N LEU A 210 -2.59 -17.21 22.63
CA LEU A 210 -2.98 -18.45 23.31
C LEU A 210 -4.31 -19.04 22.81
N GLN A 211 -5.05 -18.35 21.92
CA GLN A 211 -6.37 -18.75 21.42
C GLN A 211 -7.42 -18.92 22.54
N VAL A 212 -7.33 -18.04 23.54
CA VAL A 212 -8.23 -17.92 24.70
C VAL A 212 -9.18 -16.71 24.53
N LEU A 213 -8.80 -15.74 23.69
CA LEU A 213 -9.65 -14.65 23.20
C LEU A 213 -9.92 -14.80 21.69
N PRO A 214 -11.11 -14.43 21.18
CA PRO A 214 -12.34 -14.03 21.90
C PRO A 214 -12.99 -15.19 22.69
N ALA A 215 -14.09 -14.96 23.41
CA ALA A 215 -14.78 -15.99 24.22
C ALA A 215 -15.23 -17.26 23.46
N GLY A 216 -15.33 -17.20 22.12
CA GLY A 216 -15.58 -18.36 21.24
C GLY A 216 -14.31 -19.06 20.73
N ALA A 217 -13.13 -18.71 21.22
CA ALA A 217 -11.86 -19.27 20.76
C ALA A 217 -11.64 -20.70 21.28
N LYS A 218 -10.79 -21.46 20.57
CA LYS A 218 -10.62 -22.91 20.74
C LYS A 218 -10.23 -23.34 22.17
N ARG A 219 -9.61 -22.46 22.96
CA ARG A 219 -9.16 -22.72 24.34
C ARG A 219 -9.85 -21.85 25.39
N ALA A 220 -10.91 -21.13 24.99
CA ALA A 220 -11.67 -20.27 25.90
C ALA A 220 -12.62 -21.07 26.82
N ASN A 221 -12.94 -22.33 26.49
CA ASN A 221 -13.83 -23.22 27.25
C ASN A 221 -15.18 -22.57 27.66
N GLY A 222 -15.67 -21.58 26.90
CA GLY A 222 -16.91 -20.85 27.16
C GLY A 222 -16.81 -19.72 28.18
N VAL A 223 -15.62 -19.41 28.70
CA VAL A 223 -15.36 -18.30 29.62
C VAL A 223 -14.98 -17.06 28.82
N ASP A 224 -15.55 -15.91 29.18
CA ASP A 224 -15.16 -14.62 28.62
C ASP A 224 -13.94 -14.06 29.35
N PHE A 225 -12.80 -14.12 28.67
CA PHE A 225 -11.53 -13.61 29.17
C PHE A 225 -11.29 -12.13 28.82
N THR A 226 -12.25 -11.43 28.21
CA THR A 226 -12.05 -10.03 27.80
C THR A 226 -11.81 -9.11 28.98
N LEU A 227 -10.78 -8.28 28.87
CA LEU A 227 -10.45 -7.28 29.87
C LEU A 227 -11.12 -5.96 29.50
N VAL A 228 -12.18 -5.60 30.23
CA VAL A 228 -12.86 -4.32 30.06
C VAL A 228 -12.40 -3.35 31.15
N MET A 229 -11.58 -2.38 30.76
CA MET A 229 -11.14 -1.30 31.66
C MET A 229 -12.12 -0.13 31.64
N ASN A 230 -12.47 0.37 32.82
CA ASN A 230 -13.34 1.54 33.00
C ASN A 230 -12.55 2.63 33.74
N PRO A 231 -11.86 3.55 33.03
CA PRO A 231 -11.02 4.57 33.67
C PRO A 231 -11.79 5.58 34.54
N ASN A 232 -13.12 5.69 34.35
CA ASN A 232 -14.02 6.54 35.13
C ASN A 232 -14.92 5.74 36.11
N GLY A 233 -14.68 4.44 36.28
CA GLY A 233 -15.43 3.57 37.19
C GLY A 233 -14.91 3.63 38.64
N ALA A 234 -15.73 3.19 39.59
CA ALA A 234 -15.26 2.93 40.96
C ALA A 234 -14.34 1.70 41.02
N ASP A 235 -14.58 0.72 40.15
CA ASP A 235 -13.65 -0.37 39.81
C ASP A 235 -13.03 -0.10 38.43
N VAL A 236 -11.71 -0.18 38.37
CA VAL A 236 -10.91 0.09 37.15
C VAL A 236 -11.03 -1.06 36.14
N CYS A 237 -11.25 -2.29 36.61
CA CYS A 237 -11.54 -3.45 35.78
C CYS A 237 -12.97 -3.94 36.06
N ALA A 238 -13.80 -4.06 35.02
CA ALA A 238 -15.15 -4.63 35.17
C ALA A 238 -15.15 -6.17 35.24
N THR A 239 -14.04 -6.80 34.83
CA THR A 239 -13.86 -8.26 34.84
C THR A 239 -13.22 -8.71 36.15
N ASP A 240 -13.81 -9.70 36.83
CA ASP A 240 -13.21 -10.32 38.02
C ASP A 240 -11.98 -11.17 37.65
N LEU A 241 -10.82 -10.54 37.78
CA LEU A 241 -9.54 -11.15 37.46
C LEU A 241 -9.14 -12.26 38.44
N GLU A 242 -9.53 -12.16 39.71
CA GLU A 242 -9.04 -13.06 40.76
C GLU A 242 -9.97 -14.25 41.00
N GLY A 243 -11.28 -14.04 40.97
CA GLY A 243 -12.29 -15.08 41.21
C GLY A 243 -12.82 -15.79 39.95
N SER A 244 -12.69 -15.19 38.76
CA SER A 244 -13.19 -15.78 37.50
C SER A 244 -12.07 -16.12 36.51
N VAL A 245 -11.29 -15.12 36.07
CA VAL A 245 -10.27 -15.31 35.02
C VAL A 245 -9.11 -16.21 35.49
N ARG A 246 -8.58 -15.98 36.69
CA ARG A 246 -7.46 -16.75 37.24
C ARG A 246 -7.75 -18.24 37.44
N PRO A 247 -8.87 -18.68 38.07
CA PRO A 247 -9.18 -20.10 38.16
C PRO A 247 -9.48 -20.72 36.78
N ALA A 248 -10.20 -20.03 35.89
CA ALA A 248 -10.47 -20.56 34.55
C ALA A 248 -9.18 -20.75 33.72
N LEU A 249 -8.20 -19.84 33.84
CA LEU A 249 -6.86 -20.05 33.26
C LEU A 249 -6.10 -21.19 33.93
N ALA A 250 -6.23 -21.37 35.25
CA ALA A 250 -5.60 -22.47 35.97
C ALA A 250 -6.17 -23.84 35.56
N ASP A 251 -7.49 -23.93 35.33
CA ASP A 251 -8.16 -25.13 34.84
C ASP A 251 -7.69 -25.49 33.42
N VAL A 252 -7.56 -24.50 32.51
CA VAL A 252 -6.98 -24.70 31.17
C VAL A 252 -5.52 -25.16 31.26
N VAL A 253 -4.72 -24.56 32.16
CA VAL A 253 -3.32 -24.98 32.38
C VAL A 253 -3.23 -26.41 32.90
N GLU A 254 -4.08 -26.82 33.84
CA GLU A 254 -4.07 -28.18 34.38
C GLU A 254 -4.64 -29.19 33.37
N GLU A 255 -5.63 -28.84 32.54
CA GLU A 255 -6.10 -29.66 31.41
C GLU A 255 -4.96 -29.95 30.42
N TYR A 256 -4.21 -28.91 30.02
CA TYR A 256 -3.05 -29.09 29.14
C TYR A 256 -1.87 -29.78 29.84
N ALA A 257 -1.67 -29.58 31.15
CA ALA A 257 -0.66 -30.31 31.91
C ALA A 257 -1.00 -31.80 32.05
N GLN A 258 -2.27 -32.15 32.23
CA GLN A 258 -2.75 -33.54 32.23
C GLN A 258 -2.55 -34.18 30.87
N ARG A 259 -3.02 -33.56 29.78
CA ARG A 259 -2.73 -34.06 28.41
C ARG A 259 -1.23 -34.24 28.17
N THR A 260 -0.40 -33.27 28.55
CA THR A 260 1.06 -33.38 28.39
C THR A 260 1.66 -34.54 29.21
N ARG A 261 1.08 -34.88 30.38
CA ARG A 261 1.49 -36.05 31.18
C ARG A 261 1.02 -37.36 30.53
N GLU A 262 -0.19 -37.37 29.95
CA GLU A 262 -0.76 -38.50 29.20
C GLU A 262 0.03 -38.78 27.92
N ASP A 263 0.19 -37.79 27.04
CA ASP A 263 1.00 -37.85 25.81
C ASP A 263 2.44 -38.35 26.11
N ARG A 264 3.03 -37.88 27.23
CA ARG A 264 4.37 -38.29 27.66
C ARG A 264 4.41 -39.72 28.20
N ARG A 265 3.32 -40.21 28.80
CA ARG A 265 3.19 -41.62 29.21
C ARG A 265 3.04 -42.50 27.98
N GLU A 266 2.16 -42.14 27.05
CA GLU A 266 1.99 -42.87 25.78
C GLU A 266 3.30 -42.91 24.98
N LEU A 267 4.08 -41.82 24.98
CA LEU A 267 5.41 -41.79 24.36
C LEU A 267 6.39 -42.78 25.02
N LEU A 268 6.38 -42.91 26.35
CA LEU A 268 7.22 -43.87 27.06
C LEU A 268 6.76 -45.31 26.80
N ASP A 269 5.45 -45.57 26.80
CA ASP A 269 4.88 -46.89 26.50
C ASP A 269 5.20 -47.30 25.05
N LEU A 270 5.13 -46.36 24.09
CA LEU A 270 5.54 -46.57 22.69
C LEU A 270 7.05 -46.78 22.54
N GLN A 271 7.90 -46.07 23.31
CA GLN A 271 9.34 -46.30 23.33
C GLN A 271 9.68 -47.69 23.87
N GLU A 272 9.02 -48.14 24.94
CA GLU A 272 9.21 -49.50 25.48
C GLU A 272 8.78 -50.57 24.47
N GLN A 273 7.67 -50.37 23.75
CA GLN A 273 7.25 -51.24 22.65
C GLN A 273 8.26 -51.23 21.48
N GLN A 274 8.82 -50.07 21.14
CA GLN A 274 9.85 -49.95 20.11
C GLN A 274 11.13 -50.71 20.51
N HIS A 275 11.57 -50.60 21.77
CA HIS A 275 12.72 -51.35 22.27
C HIS A 275 12.47 -52.87 22.21
N LYS A 276 11.36 -53.37 22.78
CA LYS A 276 11.00 -54.81 22.74
C LYS A 276 10.92 -55.38 21.32
N THR A 277 10.31 -54.65 20.39
CA THR A 277 10.22 -55.08 18.98
C THR A 277 11.57 -55.03 18.26
N THR A 278 12.45 -54.09 18.64
CA THR A 278 13.82 -54.02 18.11
C THR A 278 14.70 -55.16 18.63
N GLU A 279 14.58 -55.53 19.91
CA GLU A 279 15.27 -56.66 20.53
C GLU A 279 14.81 -57.98 19.90
N SER A 280 13.50 -58.24 19.83
CA SER A 280 12.95 -59.44 19.19
C SER A 280 13.31 -59.54 17.69
N LEU A 281 13.40 -58.40 16.99
CA LEU A 281 13.89 -58.36 15.60
C LEU A 281 15.41 -58.65 15.51
N ALA A 282 16.20 -58.29 16.52
CA ALA A 282 17.62 -58.63 16.59
C ALA A 282 17.82 -60.13 16.84
N GLU A 283 17.09 -60.71 17.80
CA GLU A 283 17.06 -62.15 18.07
C GLU A 283 16.64 -62.95 16.82
N ALA A 284 15.55 -62.53 16.16
CA ALA A 284 15.09 -63.19 14.94
C ALA A 284 16.09 -63.08 13.77
N ARG A 285 16.84 -61.98 13.69
CA ARG A 285 17.93 -61.82 12.71
C ARG A 285 19.12 -62.72 13.02
N GLU A 286 19.50 -62.84 14.30
CA GLU A 286 20.58 -63.74 14.71
C GLU A 286 20.20 -65.20 14.45
N ALA A 287 19.01 -65.63 14.85
CA ALA A 287 18.48 -66.96 14.55
C ALA A 287 18.44 -67.24 13.03
N ASN A 288 18.06 -66.26 12.21
CA ASN A 288 18.10 -66.41 10.76
C ASN A 288 19.53 -66.51 10.20
N ALA A 289 20.50 -65.79 10.78
CA ALA A 289 21.90 -65.87 10.40
C ALA A 289 22.52 -67.23 10.79
N GLN A 290 22.21 -67.73 11.99
CA GLN A 290 22.60 -69.08 12.44
C GLN A 290 22.02 -70.15 11.51
N ALA A 291 20.71 -70.14 11.26
CA ALA A 291 20.04 -71.09 10.35
C ALA A 291 20.60 -71.03 8.91
N ARG A 292 20.97 -69.85 8.40
CA ARG A 292 21.65 -69.71 7.09
C ARG A 292 23.05 -70.33 7.11
N SER A 293 23.80 -70.17 8.19
CA SER A 293 25.12 -70.77 8.34
C SER A 293 25.05 -72.30 8.43
N GLU A 294 24.05 -72.84 9.15
CA GLU A 294 23.78 -74.28 9.20
C GLU A 294 23.37 -74.83 7.84
N LEU A 295 22.48 -74.13 7.13
CA LEU A 295 22.04 -74.49 5.79
C LEU A 295 23.21 -74.48 4.80
N MET A 296 24.07 -73.47 4.82
CA MET A 296 25.28 -73.42 3.98
C MET A 296 26.24 -74.58 4.28
N ALA A 297 26.47 -74.90 5.56
CA ALA A 297 27.31 -76.04 5.95
C ALA A 297 26.69 -77.40 5.58
N LEU A 298 25.35 -77.49 5.57
CA LEU A 298 24.63 -78.69 5.11
C LEU A 298 24.65 -78.82 3.58
N GLU A 299 24.51 -77.72 2.85
CA GLU A 299 24.68 -77.67 1.40
C GLU A 299 26.10 -78.07 0.99
N GLU A 300 27.14 -77.56 1.66
CA GLU A 300 28.54 -77.94 1.41
C GLU A 300 28.79 -79.43 1.66
N ARG A 301 28.24 -79.98 2.76
CA ARG A 301 28.29 -81.43 3.04
C ARG A 301 27.55 -82.23 1.98
N TYR A 302 26.37 -81.80 1.58
CA TYR A 302 25.58 -82.46 0.54
C TYR A 302 26.30 -82.43 -0.82
N THR A 303 26.95 -81.32 -1.18
CA THR A 303 27.79 -81.27 -2.40
C THR A 303 28.98 -82.20 -2.31
N LEU A 304 29.66 -82.27 -1.16
CA LEU A 304 30.79 -83.19 -0.96
C LEU A 304 30.37 -84.67 -0.98
N GLU A 305 29.25 -85.02 -0.35
CA GLU A 305 28.68 -86.37 -0.37
C GLU A 305 28.21 -86.75 -1.77
N LYS A 306 27.61 -85.81 -2.51
CA LYS A 306 27.24 -86.01 -3.91
C LYS A 306 28.48 -86.21 -4.80
N GLU A 307 29.51 -85.36 -4.68
CA GLU A 307 30.76 -85.51 -5.44
C GLU A 307 31.46 -86.85 -5.15
N ARG A 308 31.44 -87.31 -3.89
CA ARG A 308 31.92 -88.65 -3.51
C ARG A 308 31.08 -89.75 -4.14
N ALA A 309 29.75 -89.67 -4.06
CA ALA A 309 28.86 -90.66 -4.65
C ALA A 309 28.98 -90.71 -6.19
N ASP A 310 29.09 -89.55 -6.85
CA ASP A 310 29.33 -89.43 -8.30
C ASP A 310 30.71 -90.03 -8.68
N ALA A 311 31.74 -89.82 -7.87
CA ALA A 311 33.08 -90.41 -8.07
C ALA A 311 33.11 -91.93 -7.83
N ASP A 312 32.51 -92.41 -6.75
CA ASP A 312 32.37 -93.84 -6.44
C ASP A 312 31.55 -94.54 -7.53
N PHE A 313 30.47 -93.92 -8.01
CA PHE A 313 29.66 -94.43 -9.12
C PHE A 313 30.46 -94.47 -10.43
N ALA A 314 31.27 -93.44 -10.72
CA ALA A 314 32.15 -93.43 -11.88
C ALA A 314 33.24 -94.53 -11.79
N GLN A 315 33.81 -94.76 -10.62
CA GLN A 315 34.78 -95.84 -10.37
C GLN A 315 34.13 -97.23 -10.47
N GLN A 316 32.92 -97.42 -9.93
CA GLN A 316 32.18 -98.67 -10.08
C GLN A 316 31.80 -98.92 -11.54
N THR A 317 31.41 -97.88 -12.28
CA THR A 317 31.08 -97.98 -13.71
C THR A 317 32.31 -98.33 -14.55
N SER A 318 33.49 -97.77 -14.27
CA SER A 318 34.72 -98.12 -14.99
C SER A 318 35.24 -99.51 -14.62
N ALA A 319 35.13 -99.92 -13.35
CA ALA A 319 35.44 -101.28 -12.92
C ALA A 319 34.46 -102.30 -13.54
N ALA A 320 33.17 -102.00 -13.58
CA ALA A 320 32.18 -102.82 -14.26
C ALA A 320 32.46 -102.93 -15.77
N ALA A 321 32.82 -101.83 -16.44
CA ALA A 321 33.22 -101.86 -17.84
C ALA A 321 34.46 -102.75 -18.08
N SER A 322 35.48 -102.66 -17.21
CA SER A 322 36.67 -103.52 -17.27
C SER A 322 36.31 -105.00 -17.06
N VAL A 323 35.45 -105.32 -16.09
CA VAL A 323 35.00 -106.70 -15.84
C VAL A 323 34.11 -107.22 -16.97
N GLU A 324 33.28 -106.37 -17.59
CA GLU A 324 32.55 -106.77 -18.80
C GLU A 324 33.48 -106.98 -20.00
N GLU A 325 34.58 -106.22 -20.11
CA GLU A 325 35.60 -106.41 -21.15
C GLU A 325 36.38 -107.72 -20.92
N GLU A 326 36.87 -107.98 -19.70
CA GLU A 326 37.46 -109.26 -19.30
C GLU A 326 36.50 -110.44 -19.52
N LEU A 327 35.21 -110.26 -19.21
CA LEU A 327 34.19 -111.29 -19.46
C LEU A 327 33.95 -111.49 -20.95
N ARG A 328 33.98 -110.44 -21.78
CA ARG A 328 33.92 -110.57 -23.25
C ARG A 328 35.16 -111.28 -23.78
N GLU A 329 36.35 -110.94 -23.29
CA GLU A 329 37.60 -111.62 -23.65
C GLU A 329 37.55 -113.11 -23.28
N GLU A 330 37.24 -113.45 -22.03
CA GLU A 330 37.16 -114.85 -21.59
C GLU A 330 35.99 -115.60 -22.25
N GLN A 331 34.88 -114.94 -22.61
CA GLN A 331 33.84 -115.53 -23.46
C GLN A 331 34.33 -115.82 -24.88
N THR A 332 35.05 -114.89 -25.53
CA THR A 332 35.61 -115.14 -26.86
C THR A 332 36.72 -116.20 -26.83
N ARG A 333 37.51 -116.24 -25.76
CA ARG A 333 38.53 -117.26 -25.51
C ARG A 333 37.89 -118.62 -25.25
N SER A 334 36.91 -118.71 -24.36
CA SER A 334 36.18 -119.95 -24.07
C SER A 334 35.44 -120.46 -25.30
N ALA A 335 34.80 -119.59 -26.08
CA ALA A 335 34.20 -119.94 -27.37
C ALA A 335 35.24 -120.46 -28.37
N ARG A 336 36.44 -119.88 -28.39
CA ARG A 336 37.56 -120.37 -29.21
C ARG A 336 38.11 -121.71 -28.71
N GLU A 337 38.35 -121.87 -27.41
CA GLU A 337 38.82 -123.13 -26.82
C GLU A 337 37.79 -124.24 -27.01
N ALA A 338 36.49 -123.94 -26.90
CA ALA A 338 35.40 -124.84 -27.24
C ALA A 338 35.39 -125.20 -28.73
N ALA A 339 35.50 -124.24 -29.65
CA ALA A 339 35.60 -124.51 -31.08
C ALA A 339 36.86 -125.33 -31.45
N GLU A 340 38.00 -125.08 -30.81
CA GLU A 340 39.21 -125.87 -30.97
C GLU A 340 39.04 -127.30 -30.40
N ALA A 341 38.31 -127.46 -29.30
CA ALA A 341 37.99 -128.77 -28.71
C ALA A 341 36.97 -129.55 -29.56
N GLU A 342 35.93 -128.91 -30.08
CA GLU A 342 34.98 -129.49 -31.03
C GLU A 342 35.67 -129.91 -32.33
N ALA A 343 36.60 -129.09 -32.85
CA ALA A 343 37.40 -129.45 -34.03
C ALA A 343 38.32 -130.66 -33.76
N ARG A 344 38.93 -130.75 -32.56
CA ARG A 344 39.71 -131.93 -32.15
C ARG A 344 38.83 -133.17 -32.01
N LEU A 345 37.64 -133.03 -31.41
CA LEU A 345 36.66 -134.13 -31.29
C LEU A 345 36.22 -134.61 -32.67
N ALA A 346 35.90 -133.70 -33.60
CA ALA A 346 35.54 -134.03 -34.97
C ALA A 346 36.68 -134.74 -35.71
N SER A 347 37.94 -134.32 -35.53
CA SER A 347 39.11 -135.02 -36.09
C SER A 347 39.26 -136.43 -35.51
N ALA A 348 39.16 -136.56 -34.18
CA ALA A 348 39.25 -137.85 -33.49
C ALA A 348 38.09 -138.80 -33.84
N MET A 349 36.88 -138.28 -34.04
CA MET A 349 35.75 -139.03 -34.55
C MET A 349 35.99 -139.49 -36.00
N ALA A 350 36.48 -138.63 -36.88
CA ALA A 350 36.83 -139.01 -38.25
C ALA A 350 37.99 -140.02 -38.31
N GLU A 351 38.95 -139.96 -37.40
CA GLU A 351 40.00 -140.97 -37.23
C GLU A 351 39.45 -142.30 -36.72
N HIS A 352 38.55 -142.26 -35.72
CA HIS A 352 37.86 -143.45 -35.22
C HIS A 352 36.98 -144.09 -36.29
N GLU A 353 36.19 -143.31 -37.04
CA GLU A 353 35.38 -143.78 -38.17
C GLU A 353 36.25 -144.48 -39.22
N ARG A 354 37.37 -143.85 -39.64
CA ARG A 354 38.34 -144.47 -40.55
C ARG A 354 38.90 -145.78 -39.99
N ALA A 355 39.28 -145.79 -38.71
CA ALA A 355 39.80 -146.98 -38.04
C ALA A 355 38.75 -148.11 -38.00
N THR A 356 37.49 -147.79 -37.70
CA THR A 356 36.39 -148.76 -37.75
C THR A 356 36.16 -149.27 -39.17
N THR A 357 36.14 -148.42 -40.20
CA THR A 357 35.98 -148.90 -41.58
C THR A 357 37.16 -149.78 -42.01
N THR A 358 38.40 -149.46 -41.63
CA THR A 358 39.54 -150.33 -41.93
C THR A 358 39.47 -151.66 -41.18
N CYS A 359 39.04 -151.67 -39.91
CA CYS A 359 38.84 -152.91 -39.16
C CYS A 359 37.68 -153.74 -39.73
N GLU A 360 36.61 -153.11 -40.22
CA GLU A 360 35.51 -153.80 -40.90
C GLU A 360 35.97 -154.39 -42.24
N GLU A 361 36.70 -153.64 -43.06
CA GLU A 361 37.33 -154.15 -44.28
C GLU A 361 38.29 -155.31 -44.01
N GLU A 362 39.15 -155.21 -42.99
CA GLU A 362 40.04 -156.31 -42.58
C GLU A 362 39.26 -157.52 -42.09
N ARG A 363 38.18 -157.31 -41.34
CA ARG A 363 37.28 -158.37 -40.88
C ARG A 363 36.55 -159.04 -42.05
N GLU A 364 36.13 -158.30 -43.07
CA GLU A 364 35.55 -158.86 -44.31
C GLU A 364 36.58 -159.61 -45.16
N LYS A 365 37.82 -159.11 -45.26
CA LYS A 365 38.95 -159.81 -45.88
C LYS A 365 39.26 -161.13 -45.14
N LEU A 366 39.28 -161.11 -43.81
CA LEU A 366 39.45 -162.31 -42.98
C LEU A 366 38.28 -163.29 -43.15
N ASN A 367 37.04 -162.80 -43.14
CA ASN A 367 35.84 -163.63 -43.26
C ASN A 367 35.73 -164.27 -44.66
N SER A 368 36.09 -163.54 -45.73
CA SER A 368 36.17 -164.10 -47.09
C SER A 368 37.32 -165.10 -47.26
N GLN A 369 38.48 -164.88 -46.63
CA GLN A 369 39.53 -165.91 -46.54
C GLN A 369 39.06 -167.16 -45.79
N LEU A 370 38.33 -167.00 -44.68
CA LEU A 370 37.74 -168.10 -43.92
C LEU A 370 36.70 -168.88 -44.73
N LEU A 371 35.83 -168.18 -45.46
CA LEU A 371 34.86 -168.80 -46.38
C LEU A 371 35.56 -169.58 -47.50
N ASN A 372 36.59 -169.02 -48.13
CA ASN A 372 37.39 -169.74 -49.14
C ASN A 372 38.08 -170.98 -48.57
N ALA A 373 38.62 -170.90 -47.35
CA ALA A 373 39.22 -172.06 -46.67
C ALA A 373 38.16 -173.12 -46.30
N LEU A 374 36.96 -172.69 -45.90
CA LEU A 374 35.84 -173.59 -45.63
C LEU A 374 35.36 -174.28 -46.91
N ASP A 375 35.29 -173.57 -48.04
CA ASP A 375 34.88 -174.12 -49.33
C ASP A 375 35.92 -175.08 -49.90
N ALA A 376 37.22 -174.80 -49.70
CA ALA A 376 38.31 -175.73 -49.96
C ALA A 376 38.23 -177.01 -49.09
N LEU A 377 37.85 -176.89 -47.81
CA LEU A 377 37.61 -178.04 -46.93
C LEU A 377 36.35 -178.83 -47.33
N MET A 378 35.29 -178.14 -47.75
CA MET A 378 34.04 -178.77 -48.20
C MET A 378 34.22 -179.52 -49.52
N SER A 379 34.96 -178.96 -50.47
CA SER A 379 35.31 -179.64 -51.72
C SER A 379 36.29 -180.81 -51.50
N HIS A 380 37.25 -180.70 -50.58
CA HIS A 380 38.08 -181.84 -50.16
C HIS A 380 37.26 -182.93 -49.46
N LYS A 381 36.30 -182.56 -48.59
CA LYS A 381 35.36 -183.50 -47.96
C LYS A 381 34.48 -184.20 -49.00
N ALA A 382 33.93 -183.48 -49.97
CA ALA A 382 33.12 -184.04 -51.05
C ALA A 382 33.93 -185.05 -51.90
N TYR A 383 35.19 -184.76 -52.20
CA TYR A 383 36.11 -185.67 -52.87
C TYR A 383 36.38 -186.96 -52.07
N LEU A 384 36.59 -186.84 -50.75
CA LEU A 384 36.71 -188.00 -49.86
C LEU A 384 35.41 -188.81 -49.74
N GLN A 385 34.24 -188.16 -49.80
CA GLN A 385 32.94 -188.83 -49.75
C GLN A 385 32.67 -189.64 -51.02
N ASP A 386 32.91 -189.05 -52.20
CA ASP A 386 32.73 -189.72 -53.50
C ASP A 386 33.71 -190.90 -53.70
N THR A 387 34.95 -190.78 -53.21
CA THR A 387 35.92 -191.89 -53.24
C THR A 387 35.58 -193.01 -52.25
N LEU A 388 35.04 -192.72 -51.06
CA LEU A 388 34.51 -193.75 -50.17
C LEU A 388 33.30 -194.48 -50.78
N GLN A 389 32.36 -193.74 -51.39
CA GLN A 389 31.10 -194.31 -51.89
C GLN A 389 31.35 -195.35 -53.00
N LYS A 390 32.32 -195.11 -53.88
CA LYS A 390 32.75 -196.06 -54.93
C LYS A 390 33.42 -197.32 -54.39
N VAL A 391 34.04 -197.26 -53.21
CA VAL A 391 34.62 -198.45 -52.55
C VAL A 391 33.54 -199.29 -51.84
N VAL A 392 32.51 -198.64 -51.28
CA VAL A 392 31.38 -199.33 -50.64
C VAL A 392 30.50 -200.05 -51.66
N GLU A 393 30.20 -199.45 -52.83
CA GLU A 393 29.37 -200.11 -53.87
C GLU A 393 29.97 -201.41 -54.41
N MET A 394 31.30 -201.51 -54.55
CA MET A 394 31.96 -202.76 -54.95
C MET A 394 31.93 -203.85 -53.86
N ALA A 395 31.80 -203.47 -52.59
CA ALA A 395 31.83 -204.39 -51.45
C ALA A 395 30.44 -205.00 -51.12
N VAL A 396 29.35 -204.29 -51.43
CA VAL A 396 27.98 -204.78 -51.13
C VAL A 396 27.49 -205.77 -52.20
N SER A 397 27.83 -205.56 -53.47
CA SER A 397 27.40 -206.42 -54.59
C SER A 397 27.91 -207.87 -54.51
N THR A 398 28.96 -208.15 -53.72
CA THR A 398 29.52 -209.50 -53.54
C THR A 398 29.07 -210.19 -52.24
N ALA A 399 28.24 -209.54 -51.41
CA ALA A 399 27.82 -210.06 -50.10
C ALA A 399 26.41 -210.69 -50.09
N ASP A 400 25.47 -210.19 -50.90
CA ASP A 400 24.04 -210.54 -50.76
C ASP A 400 23.61 -211.89 -51.39
N GLU A 401 24.43 -212.54 -52.23
CA GLU A 401 24.13 -213.89 -52.75
C GLU A 401 24.79 -215.05 -51.96
N ALA A 402 25.56 -214.75 -50.89
CA ALA A 402 26.30 -215.76 -50.13
C ALA A 402 25.67 -216.17 -48.77
N ILE A 403 24.45 -215.72 -48.45
CA ILE A 403 23.76 -216.06 -47.18
C ILE A 403 22.92 -217.35 -47.33
N ALA A 404 23.59 -218.43 -47.76
CA ALA A 404 23.04 -219.79 -47.84
C ALA A 404 24.03 -220.89 -47.40
N ALA A 405 25.09 -220.51 -46.69
CA ALA A 405 25.97 -221.35 -45.85
C ALA A 405 26.58 -220.43 -44.78
N GLY A 406 26.66 -220.84 -43.51
CA GLY A 406 27.86 -221.50 -42.99
C GLY A 406 28.95 -220.48 -42.69
N GLU A 407 29.06 -219.97 -41.46
CA GLU A 407 29.96 -220.50 -40.40
C GLU A 407 31.00 -219.41 -39.99
N PRO A 408 31.81 -219.53 -38.91
CA PRO A 408 31.88 -218.46 -37.91
C PRO A 408 33.30 -217.89 -37.65
N GLU A 409 33.50 -217.35 -36.44
CA GLU A 409 34.78 -217.04 -35.74
C GLU A 409 35.51 -215.69 -35.96
N ALA A 410 35.50 -214.91 -34.86
CA ALA A 410 36.67 -214.54 -34.04
C ALA A 410 37.70 -213.45 -34.45
N ALA A 411 38.24 -212.82 -33.38
CA ALA A 411 39.57 -212.21 -33.21
C ALA A 411 39.87 -210.77 -33.75
N THR A 412 40.03 -209.83 -32.78
CA THR A 412 41.26 -209.05 -32.42
C THR A 412 42.47 -208.93 -33.38
N PRO A 413 43.42 -207.95 -33.21
CA PRO A 413 43.54 -206.81 -32.27
C PRO A 413 44.22 -205.48 -32.84
N VAL A 414 44.60 -204.52 -31.95
CA VAL A 414 45.89 -203.73 -32.00
C VAL A 414 46.02 -202.54 -33.03
N LEU A 415 46.81 -201.44 -32.91
CA LEU A 415 47.78 -200.85 -31.92
C LEU A 415 47.85 -199.28 -31.97
N SER A 416 48.04 -198.63 -30.79
CA SER A 416 48.92 -197.46 -30.43
C SER A 416 49.20 -196.19 -31.29
N GLY A 417 49.25 -195.03 -30.59
CA GLY A 417 50.25 -193.94 -30.75
C GLY A 417 49.97 -192.82 -31.78
N VAL A 418 50.63 -191.63 -31.78
CA VAL A 418 51.59 -190.94 -30.86
C VAL A 418 51.65 -189.42 -31.21
N ALA A 419 51.75 -188.55 -30.19
CA ALA A 419 52.35 -187.18 -30.10
C ALA A 419 52.07 -185.96 -31.05
N SER A 420 52.18 -184.78 -30.39
CA SER A 420 52.88 -183.53 -30.79
C SER A 420 52.19 -182.36 -31.55
N THR A 421 51.95 -181.25 -30.80
CA THR A 421 52.52 -179.87 -30.92
C THR A 421 52.74 -179.17 -32.30
N PRO A 422 52.94 -177.81 -32.38
CA PRO A 422 52.87 -176.76 -31.32
C PRO A 422 52.13 -175.44 -31.69
N ARG A 423 51.99 -174.59 -30.65
CA ARG A 423 51.77 -173.12 -30.62
C ARG A 423 50.35 -172.59 -30.84
#